data_AF-A0A2E3SEP4-F1
#
_entry.id   AF-A0A2E3SEP4-F1
#
_cell.length_a   1.000
_cell.length_b   1.000
_cell.length_c   1.000
_cell.angle_alpha   90.00
_cell.angle_beta   90.00
_cell.angle_gamma   90.00
#
_symmetry.space_group_name_H-M   'P 1'
#
loop_
_entity.id
_entity.type
_entity.pdbx_description
1 polymer ?
#
loop_
_entity_poly.entity_id
_entity_poly.type
_entity_poly.pdbx_seq_one_letter_code
_entity_poly.pdbx_strand_id
1 'polypeptide(L)'
;MFGQWKKVKYTCALMKIETKEDASGKIYGRFMKLLDEQFPVHDIYSLPVERRPSEYAKELHIHVNHLNRVVKKHLGKTTTQVISERVLEESKRLLENTPYSIIEISIVLGFSEPSHFSYFFKKRAGSSPVFYREVKNKKDSWI
;
A
#
# COMPACT_ATOMS: atom_id res chain seq x y z
N MET A 1 0.37 18.26 22.35
CA MET A 1 0.71 18.12 20.91
C MET A 1 1.40 16.79 20.65
N PHE A 2 0.66 15.68 20.73
CA PHE A 2 1.14 14.35 20.34
C PHE A 2 0.02 13.72 19.53
N GLY A 3 0.12 13.86 18.20
CA GLY A 3 -0.88 13.37 17.26
C GLY A 3 -1.06 11.87 17.45
N GLN A 4 -2.31 11.45 17.64
CA GLN A 4 -2.68 10.06 17.80
C GLN A 4 -2.25 9.25 16.56
N TRP A 5 -1.21 8.46 16.73
CA TRP A 5 -0.82 7.43 15.78
C TRP A 5 -1.88 6.33 15.80
N LYS A 6 -2.89 6.44 14.93
CA LYS A 6 -3.69 5.27 14.55
C LYS A 6 -2.78 4.36 13.75
N LYS A 7 -2.18 3.39 14.45
CA LYS A 7 -1.52 2.21 13.88
C LYS A 7 -2.41 1.67 12.76
N VAL A 8 -2.01 1.89 11.51
CA VAL A 8 -2.62 1.18 10.39
C VAL A 8 -1.97 -0.21 10.38
N LYS A 9 -2.39 -1.02 11.35
CA LYS A 9 -2.13 -2.45 11.37
C LYS A 9 -3.19 -3.08 10.47
N TYR A 10 -2.90 -3.20 9.18
CA TYR A 10 -3.71 -4.09 8.33
C TYR A 10 -3.50 -5.57 8.70
N THR A 11 -2.45 -5.89 9.46
CA THR A 11 -2.18 -7.24 9.93
C THR A 11 -2.83 -7.50 11.30
N CYS A 12 -3.70 -8.52 11.34
CA CYS A 12 -4.32 -9.17 12.51
C CYS A 12 -5.63 -8.59 13.08
N ALA A 13 -5.85 -7.27 13.14
CA ALA A 13 -7.10 -6.74 13.76
C ALA A 13 -8.32 -6.67 12.81
N LEU A 14 -8.12 -6.69 11.49
CA LEU A 14 -9.20 -6.61 10.49
C LEU A 14 -9.77 -7.97 10.06
N MET A 15 -9.22 -9.10 10.53
CA MET A 15 -9.85 -10.41 10.37
C MET A 15 -11.16 -10.56 11.18
N LYS A 16 -11.54 -9.56 11.97
CA LYS A 16 -12.83 -9.48 12.67
C LYS A 16 -13.86 -8.58 11.99
N ILE A 17 -13.71 -8.27 10.70
CA ILE A 17 -14.93 -7.96 9.94
C ILE A 17 -15.60 -9.32 9.77
N GLU A 18 -16.58 -9.61 10.64
CA GLU A 18 -17.51 -10.72 10.45
C GLU A 18 -17.86 -10.78 8.97
N THR A 19 -17.35 -11.80 8.30
CA THR A 19 -17.84 -12.22 7.02
C THR A 19 -19.25 -12.76 7.28
N LYS A 20 -20.21 -11.86 7.50
CA LYS A 20 -21.60 -12.17 7.17
C LYS A 20 -21.53 -12.77 5.77
N GLU A 21 -22.15 -13.93 5.57
CA GLU A 21 -22.01 -14.80 4.39
C GLU A 21 -22.47 -14.16 3.05
N ASP A 22 -22.54 -12.83 2.97
CA ASP A 22 -22.90 -12.09 1.78
C ASP A 22 -21.79 -12.14 0.72
N ALA A 23 -22.20 -12.08 -0.55
CA ALA A 23 -21.30 -12.14 -1.69
C ALA A 23 -20.27 -10.99 -1.68
N SER A 24 -20.62 -9.83 -1.10
CA SER A 24 -19.71 -8.69 -0.99
C SER A 24 -18.54 -8.94 -0.04
N GLY A 25 -18.78 -9.62 1.09
CA GLY A 25 -17.74 -9.98 2.04
C GLY A 25 -16.73 -10.96 1.43
N LYS A 26 -17.20 -11.90 0.61
CA LYS A 26 -16.34 -12.84 -0.13
C LYS A 26 -15.44 -12.10 -1.13
N ILE A 27 -15.99 -11.15 -1.88
CA ILE A 27 -15.22 -10.33 -2.84
C ILE A 27 -14.21 -9.46 -2.11
N TYR A 28 -14.61 -8.82 -1.01
CA TYR A 28 -13.72 -8.02 -0.17
C TYR A 28 -12.57 -8.85 0.37
N GLY A 29 -12.85 -10.04 0.94
CA GLY A 29 -11.82 -10.94 1.46
C GLY A 29 -10.84 -11.39 0.38
N ARG A 30 -11.33 -11.71 -0.82
CA ARG A 30 -10.47 -12.06 -1.96
C ARG A 30 -9.62 -10.86 -2.41
N PHE A 31 -10.20 -9.67 -2.53
CA PHE A 31 -9.44 -8.46 -2.86
C PHE A 31 -8.31 -8.20 -1.86
N MET A 32 -8.61 -8.29 -0.55
CA MET A 32 -7.60 -8.09 0.49
C MET A 32 -6.49 -9.16 0.40
N LYS A 33 -6.86 -10.41 0.14
CA LYS A 33 -5.88 -11.49 -0.06
C LYS A 33 -4.95 -11.20 -1.24
N LEU A 34 -5.49 -10.85 -2.41
CA LEU A 34 -4.69 -10.50 -3.59
C LEU A 34 -3.78 -9.28 -3.34
N LEU A 35 -4.30 -8.28 -2.64
CA LEU A 35 -3.52 -7.11 -2.27
C LEU A 35 -2.37 -7.49 -1.34
N ASP A 36 -2.62 -8.34 -0.34
CA ASP A 36 -1.59 -8.76 0.61
C ASP A 36 -0.56 -9.72 0.00
N GLU A 37 -0.91 -10.51 -1.02
CA GLU A 37 0.03 -11.38 -1.74
C GLU A 37 1.15 -10.60 -2.47
N GLN A 38 0.93 -9.32 -2.76
CA GLN A 38 1.94 -8.45 -3.38
C GLN A 38 2.97 -7.90 -2.37
N PHE A 39 2.78 -8.13 -1.07
CA PHE A 39 3.62 -7.58 -0.01
C PHE A 39 4.04 -8.64 1.02
N PRO A 40 5.27 -8.56 1.58
CA PRO A 40 6.28 -7.54 1.33
C PRO A 40 7.03 -7.78 0.02
N VAL A 41 7.51 -6.70 -0.58
CA VAL A 41 8.47 -6.74 -1.67
C VAL A 41 9.80 -7.25 -1.12
N HIS A 42 10.18 -8.48 -1.48
CA HIS A 42 11.38 -9.11 -0.96
C HIS A 42 12.66 -8.64 -1.68
N ASP A 43 12.58 -8.34 -2.97
CA ASP A 43 13.70 -7.89 -3.78
C ASP A 43 13.27 -6.94 -4.91
N ILE A 44 14.25 -6.35 -5.61
CA ILE A 44 14.02 -5.43 -6.73
C ILE A 44 13.73 -6.12 -8.08
N TYR A 45 13.86 -7.45 -8.14
CA TYR A 45 13.64 -8.23 -9.35
C TYR A 45 12.23 -8.81 -9.41
N SER A 46 11.47 -8.66 -8.33
CA SER A 46 10.06 -9.01 -8.22
C SER A 46 9.21 -8.24 -9.24
N LEU A 47 8.11 -8.86 -9.65
CA LEU A 47 7.15 -8.21 -10.55
C LEU A 47 6.63 -6.90 -9.93
N PRO A 48 6.45 -5.83 -10.73
CA PRO A 48 5.98 -4.56 -10.20
C PRO A 48 4.60 -4.69 -9.56
N VAL A 49 4.42 -4.04 -8.41
CA VAL A 49 3.15 -4.02 -7.68
C VAL A 49 2.03 -3.47 -8.56
N GLU A 50 0.89 -4.17 -8.61
CA GLU A 50 -0.29 -3.69 -9.32
C GLU A 50 -0.98 -2.60 -8.52
N ARG A 51 -1.08 -1.41 -9.14
CA ARG A 51 -1.64 -0.22 -8.48
C ARG A 51 -3.06 0.12 -8.91
N ARG A 52 -3.52 -0.44 -10.02
CA ARG A 52 -4.79 -0.03 -10.64
C ARG A 52 -5.91 -0.94 -10.14
N PRO A 53 -7.02 -0.38 -9.61
CA PRO A 53 -8.18 -1.17 -9.24
C PRO A 53 -8.75 -2.04 -10.37
N SER A 54 -8.48 -1.69 -11.64
CA SER A 54 -8.89 -2.46 -12.81
C SER A 54 -8.23 -3.85 -12.87
N GLU A 55 -6.96 -3.96 -12.48
CA GLU A 55 -6.25 -5.24 -12.55
C GLU A 55 -6.79 -6.21 -11.49
N TYR A 56 -6.94 -5.75 -10.24
CA TYR A 56 -7.61 -6.52 -9.20
C TYR A 56 -9.04 -6.92 -9.58
N ALA A 57 -9.80 -6.02 -10.21
CA ALA A 57 -11.16 -6.34 -10.64
C ALA A 57 -11.17 -7.42 -11.74
N LYS A 58 -10.20 -7.36 -12.67
CA LYS A 58 -10.00 -8.37 -13.72
C LYS A 58 -9.65 -9.72 -13.11
N GLU A 59 -8.72 -9.78 -12.16
CA GLU A 59 -8.34 -11.02 -11.47
C GLU A 59 -9.51 -11.61 -10.66
N LEU A 60 -10.31 -10.75 -10.04
CA LEU A 60 -11.53 -11.14 -9.33
C LEU A 60 -12.70 -11.48 -10.25
N HIS A 61 -12.56 -11.32 -11.57
CA HIS A 61 -13.61 -11.54 -12.57
C HIS A 61 -14.88 -10.71 -12.30
N ILE A 62 -14.70 -9.45 -11.90
CA ILE A 62 -15.80 -8.51 -11.61
C ILE A 62 -15.56 -7.16 -12.28
N HIS A 63 -16.63 -6.37 -12.39
CA HIS A 63 -16.49 -4.99 -12.84
C HIS A 63 -15.84 -4.10 -11.76
N VAL A 64 -14.95 -3.19 -12.14
CA VAL A 64 -14.23 -2.28 -11.22
C VAL A 64 -15.17 -1.44 -10.34
N ASN A 65 -16.32 -1.03 -10.88
CA ASN A 65 -17.34 -0.31 -10.10
C ASN A 65 -17.91 -1.16 -8.97
N HIS A 66 -18.06 -2.47 -9.17
CA HIS A 66 -18.51 -3.38 -8.14
C HIS A 66 -17.45 -3.51 -7.04
N LEU A 67 -16.17 -3.70 -7.42
CA LEU A 67 -15.05 -3.71 -6.47
C LEU A 67 -15.01 -2.43 -5.63
N ASN A 68 -15.12 -1.26 -6.27
CA ASN A 68 -15.16 0.03 -5.58
C ASN A 68 -16.34 0.14 -4.59
N ARG A 69 -17.54 -0.34 -4.96
CA ARG A 69 -18.70 -0.35 -4.04
C ARG A 69 -18.46 -1.26 -2.85
N VAL A 70 -17.92 -2.46 -3.08
CA VAL A 70 -17.62 -3.44 -2.04
C VAL A 70 -16.58 -2.87 -1.06
N VAL A 71 -15.44 -2.39 -1.56
CA VAL A 71 -14.38 -1.82 -0.70
C VAL A 71 -14.90 -0.61 0.09
N LYS A 72 -15.70 0.27 -0.54
CA LYS A 72 -16.30 1.42 0.12
C LYS A 72 -17.30 1.02 1.21
N LYS A 73 -18.09 -0.05 1.01
CA LYS A 73 -19.01 -0.60 2.01
C LYS A 73 -18.26 -1.10 3.25
N HIS A 74 -17.11 -1.76 3.07
CA HIS A 74 -16.36 -2.37 4.18
C HIS A 74 -15.41 -1.40 4.89
N LEU A 75 -14.73 -0.50 4.16
CA LEU A 75 -13.68 0.36 4.71
C LEU A 75 -14.00 1.85 4.70
N GLY A 76 -15.10 2.27 4.07
CA GLY A 76 -15.42 3.69 3.86
C GLY A 76 -14.47 4.41 2.90
N LYS A 77 -13.52 3.70 2.28
CA LYS A 77 -12.49 4.21 1.38
C LYS A 77 -12.67 3.68 -0.03
N THR A 78 -12.13 4.37 -1.02
CA THR A 78 -12.08 3.85 -2.40
C THR A 78 -10.96 2.81 -2.53
N THR A 79 -11.09 1.89 -3.48
CA THR A 79 -10.06 0.87 -3.76
C THR A 79 -8.69 1.50 -4.04
N THR A 80 -8.66 2.59 -4.81
CA THR A 80 -7.43 3.35 -5.07
C THR A 80 -6.79 3.89 -3.79
N GLN A 81 -7.60 4.33 -2.80
CA GLN A 81 -7.07 4.80 -1.52
C GLN A 81 -6.45 3.65 -0.73
N VAL A 82 -7.12 2.48 -0.67
CA VAL A 82 -6.61 1.30 0.04
C VAL A 82 -5.29 0.83 -0.57
N ILE A 83 -5.23 0.68 -1.89
CA ILE A 83 -3.99 0.31 -2.60
C ILE A 83 -2.89 1.36 -2.35
N SER A 84 -3.22 2.66 -2.44
CA SER A 84 -2.27 3.74 -2.18
C SER A 84 -1.71 3.71 -0.76
N GLU A 85 -2.54 3.42 0.24
CA GLU A 85 -2.10 3.33 1.63
C GLU A 85 -1.16 2.14 1.82
N ARG A 86 -1.49 0.98 1.22
CA ARG A 86 -0.62 -0.20 1.26
C ARG A 86 0.73 0.04 0.59
N VAL A 87 0.72 0.65 -0.60
CA VAL A 87 1.96 1.03 -1.31
C VAL A 87 2.77 2.06 -0.52
N LEU A 88 2.11 2.98 0.19
CA LEU A 88 2.82 3.94 1.04
C LEU A 88 3.52 3.25 2.22
N GLU A 89 2.84 2.35 2.90
CA GLU A 89 3.45 1.56 3.99
C GLU A 89 4.66 0.80 3.49
N GLU A 90 4.55 0.16 2.34
CA GLU A 90 5.65 -0.60 1.76
C GLU A 90 6.80 0.31 1.33
N SER A 91 6.50 1.47 0.74
CA SER A 91 7.52 2.44 0.36
C SER A 91 8.33 2.93 1.56
N LYS A 92 7.69 3.09 2.73
CA LYS A 92 8.39 3.44 3.97
C LYS A 92 9.25 2.29 4.45
N ARG A 93 8.73 1.05 4.40
CA ARG A 93 9.48 -0.15 4.79
C ARG A 93 10.75 -0.31 3.95
N LEU A 94 10.66 -0.13 2.63
CA LEU A 94 11.80 -0.19 1.72
C LEU A 94 12.79 0.95 1.97
N LEU A 95 12.31 2.17 2.18
CA LEU A 95 13.20 3.30 2.47
C LEU A 95 14.00 3.14 3.77
N GLU A 96 13.42 2.46 4.76
CA GLU A 96 14.01 2.25 6.10
C GLU A 96 14.89 1.00 6.20
N ASN A 97 14.50 -0.10 5.55
CA ASN A 97 15.11 -1.40 5.80
C ASN A 97 16.00 -1.90 4.65
N THR A 98 16.10 -1.16 3.55
CA THR A 98 16.91 -1.58 2.40
C THR A 98 17.80 -0.46 1.86
N PRO A 99 18.94 -0.82 1.25
CA PRO A 99 19.85 0.14 0.62
C PRO A 99 19.38 0.61 -0.77
N TYR A 100 18.20 0.19 -1.24
CA TYR A 100 17.75 0.45 -2.61
C TYR A 100 17.63 1.94 -2.92
N SER A 101 18.00 2.35 -4.12
CA SER A 101 17.79 3.71 -4.61
C SER A 101 16.30 4.04 -4.76
N ILE A 102 15.99 5.34 -4.79
CA ILE A 102 14.61 5.82 -4.99
C ILE A 102 14.06 5.38 -6.36
N ILE A 103 14.95 5.25 -7.35
CA ILE A 103 14.61 4.78 -8.70
C ILE A 103 14.18 3.30 -8.63
N GLU A 104 14.99 2.44 -8.02
CA GLU A 104 14.66 1.01 -7.86
C GLU A 104 13.36 0.84 -7.08
N ILE A 105 13.18 1.54 -5.96
CA ILE A 105 11.94 1.51 -5.17
C ILE A 105 10.74 1.93 -6.02
N SER A 106 10.89 2.95 -6.87
CA SER A 106 9.79 3.40 -7.73
C SER A 106 9.37 2.34 -8.75
N ILE A 107 10.33 1.64 -9.35
CA ILE A 107 10.09 0.60 -10.35
C ILE A 107 9.34 -0.57 -9.71
N VAL A 108 9.82 -1.05 -8.57
CA VAL A 108 9.27 -2.23 -7.90
C VAL A 108 7.87 -1.97 -7.33
N LEU A 109 7.60 -0.73 -6.90
CA LEU A 109 6.27 -0.31 -6.48
C LEU A 109 5.32 -0.02 -7.65
N GLY A 110 5.72 -0.30 -8.90
CA GLY A 110 4.87 -0.18 -10.09
C GLY A 110 4.64 1.25 -10.56
N PHE A 111 5.54 2.19 -10.25
CA PHE A 111 5.48 3.53 -10.84
C PHE A 111 6.16 3.54 -12.19
N SER A 112 5.54 4.23 -13.16
CA SER A 112 6.15 4.43 -14.48
C SER A 112 7.40 5.31 -14.41
N GLU A 113 7.41 6.29 -13.51
CA GLU A 113 8.45 7.31 -13.42
C GLU A 113 8.83 7.59 -11.95
N PRO A 114 10.12 7.73 -11.60
CA PRO A 114 10.57 8.07 -10.24
C PRO A 114 10.01 9.39 -9.72
N SER A 115 9.76 10.35 -10.62
CA SER A 115 9.14 11.64 -10.29
C SER A 115 7.70 11.48 -9.78
N HIS A 116 6.93 10.56 -10.39
CA HIS A 116 5.57 10.24 -9.94
C HIS A 116 5.58 9.60 -8.55
N PHE A 117 6.53 8.69 -8.29
CA PHE A 117 6.73 8.13 -6.96
C PHE A 117 7.05 9.22 -5.92
N SER A 118 8.01 10.09 -6.24
CA SER A 118 8.43 11.17 -5.33
C SER A 118 7.28 12.12 -5.00
N TYR A 119 6.48 12.50 -5.99
CA TYR A 119 5.27 13.30 -5.77
C TYR A 119 4.23 12.56 -4.93
N PHE A 120 3.93 11.30 -5.26
CA PHE A 120 3.00 10.46 -4.52
C PHE A 120 3.41 10.33 -3.06
N PHE A 121 4.68 10.01 -2.80
CA PHE A 121 5.21 9.81 -1.46
C PHE A 121 5.15 11.12 -0.68
N LYS A 122 5.61 12.23 -1.26
CA LYS A 122 5.54 13.56 -0.62
C LYS A 122 4.10 13.95 -0.25
N LYS A 123 3.15 13.74 -1.16
CA LYS A 123 1.73 14.04 -0.93
C LYS A 123 1.12 13.21 0.20
N ARG A 124 1.59 11.98 0.41
CA ARG A 124 1.02 11.02 1.37
C ARG A 124 1.77 10.96 2.71
N ALA A 125 3.09 11.09 2.69
CA ALA A 125 3.96 11.05 3.86
C ALA A 125 4.28 12.44 4.43
N GLY A 126 4.07 13.52 3.66
CA GLY A 126 4.38 14.89 4.06
C GLY A 126 5.81 15.34 3.78
N SER A 127 6.71 14.42 3.43
CA SER A 127 8.13 14.71 3.13
C SER A 127 8.60 13.93 1.89
N SER A 128 9.69 14.37 1.26
CA SER A 128 10.27 13.62 0.13
C SER A 128 10.85 12.27 0.60
N PRO A 129 10.94 11.26 -0.31
CA PRO A 129 11.59 9.99 0.01
C PRO A 129 13.04 10.15 0.47
N VAL A 130 13.79 11.05 -0.17
CA VAL A 130 15.20 11.38 0.19
C VAL A 130 15.27 11.85 1.64
N PHE A 131 14.50 12.89 1.97
CA PHE A 131 14.50 13.47 3.31
C PHE A 131 14.03 12.46 4.36
N TYR A 132 13.03 11.63 4.02
CA TYR A 132 12.55 10.58 4.90
C TYR A 132 13.66 9.59 5.28
N ARG A 133 14.48 9.17 4.32
CA ARG A 133 15.62 8.29 4.56
C ARG A 133 16.71 8.96 5.40
N GLU A 134 17.07 10.20 5.08
CA GLU A 134 18.11 10.93 5.82
C GLU A 134 17.77 11.09 7.30
N VAL A 135 16.52 11.46 7.61
CA VAL A 135 16.05 11.64 8.99
C VAL A 135 16.12 10.32 9.77
N LYS A 136 15.85 9.20 9.11
CA LYS A 136 15.93 7.87 9.73
C LYS A 136 17.37 7.44 9.99
N ASN A 137 18.25 7.57 8.99
CA ASN A 137 19.67 7.21 9.14
C ASN A 137 20.36 8.01 10.26
N LYS A 138 20.01 9.30 10.42
CA LYS A 138 20.52 10.11 11.54
C LYS A 138 20.07 9.58 12.90
N LYS A 139 18.87 9.00 12.99
CA LYS A 139 18.32 8.49 14.25
C LYS A 139 19.08 7.27 14.76
N ASP A 140 19.70 6.50 13.87
CA ASP A 140 20.43 5.29 14.25
C ASP A 140 21.89 5.56 14.62
N SER A 141 22.40 6.79 14.40
CA SER A 141 23.81 7.16 14.67
C SER A 141 24.06 7.80 16.05
N TRP A 142 23.06 7.98 16.92
CA TRP A 142 23.23 8.64 18.23
C TRP A 142 22.94 7.73 19.44
N ILE A 143 22.86 6.41 19.23
CA ILE A 143 22.79 5.40 20.31
C ILE A 143 24.16 4.73 20.44
#